data_AF-A0A9R1D5G8-F1
#
_entry.id   AF-A0A9R1D5G8-F1
#
_cell.length_a   1.000
_cell.length_b   1.000
_cell.length_c   1.000
_cell.angle_alpha   90.00
_cell.angle_beta   90.00
_cell.angle_gamma   90.00
#
_symmetry.space_group_name_H-M   'P 1'
#
loop_
_entity.id
_entity.type
_entity.pdbx_description
1 polymer ?
#
loop_
_entity_poly.entity_id
_entity_poly.type
_entity_poly.pdbx_seq_one_letter_code
_entity_poly.pdbx_strand_id
1 'polypeptide(L)' 'MRGTNRYEKARILGARALQVSYGAPVLIDTDQTEPILVAAEEYDADVLPFTVHRGER' A
#
# COMPACT_ATOMS: atom_id res chain seq x y z
N MET A 1 3.58 5.65 7.50
CA MET A 1 2.82 4.76 8.41
C MET A 1 3.72 4.22 9.53
N ARG A 2 3.74 4.81 10.74
CA ARG A 2 4.56 4.28 11.84
C ARG A 2 3.84 3.13 12.58
N GLY A 3 4.59 2.05 12.88
CA GLY A 3 4.16 1.02 13.84
C GLY A 3 3.37 -0.17 13.28
N THR A 4 3.61 -0.57 12.02
CA THR A 4 3.07 -1.81 11.45
C THR A 4 4.03 -2.99 11.62
N ASN A 5 3.51 -4.17 11.98
CA ASN A 5 4.31 -5.39 12.03
C ASN A 5 4.58 -5.95 10.62
N ARG A 6 5.49 -6.92 10.48
CA ARG A 6 5.86 -7.51 9.17
C ARG A 6 4.68 -8.11 8.39
N TYR A 7 3.70 -8.68 9.08
CA TYR A 7 2.50 -9.27 8.46
C TYR A 7 1.52 -8.19 8.00
N GLU A 8 1.32 -7.15 8.82
CA GLU A 8 0.51 -5.99 8.44
C GLU A 8 1.13 -5.29 7.22
N LYS A 9 2.45 -5.06 7.22
CA LYS A 9 3.16 -4.46 6.09
C LYS A 9 2.97 -5.28 4.81
N ALA A 10 3.17 -6.61 4.88
CA ALA A 10 2.96 -7.48 3.72
C ALA A 10 1.51 -7.43 3.22
N ARG A 11 0.52 -7.39 4.13
CA ARG A 11 -0.90 -7.34 3.76
C ARG A 11 -1.28 -6.01 3.11
N ILE A 12 -0.76 -4.89 3.62
CA ILE A 12 -0.97 -3.55 3.07
C ILE A 12 -0.43 -3.48 1.65
N LEU A 13 0.84 -3.86 1.45
CA LEU A 13 1.49 -3.83 0.14
C LEU A 13 0.75 -4.72 -0.87
N GLY A 14 0.39 -5.94 -0.48
CA GLY A 14 -0.36 -6.85 -1.35
C GLY A 14 -1.76 -6.35 -1.70
N ALA A 15 -2.48 -5.77 -0.73
CA ALA A 15 -3.80 -5.19 -0.99
C ALA A 15 -3.71 -3.99 -1.94
N ARG A 16 -2.72 -3.11 -1.75
CA ARG A 16 -2.54 -1.96 -2.63
C ARG A 16 -2.10 -2.38 -4.03
N ALA A 17 -1.17 -3.32 -4.15
CA ALA A 17 -0.74 -3.85 -5.45
C ALA A 17 -1.91 -4.43 -6.24
N LEU A 18 -2.85 -5.12 -5.57
CA LEU A 18 -4.07 -5.62 -6.20
C LEU A 18 -4.96 -4.48 -6.72
N GLN A 19 -5.15 -3.43 -5.93
CA GLN A 19 -5.92 -2.25 -6.36
C GLN A 19 -5.33 -1.63 -7.62
N VAL A 20 -4.00 -1.39 -7.63
CA VAL A 20 -3.28 -0.84 -8.79
C VAL A 20 -3.42 -1.77 -10.01
N SER A 21 -3.31 -3.09 -9.82
CA SER A 21 -3.46 -4.07 -10.92
C SER A 21 -4.85 -4.06 -11.57
N TYR A 22 -5.88 -3.61 -10.84
CA TYR A 22 -7.25 -3.45 -11.35
C TYR A 22 -7.54 -2.04 -11.83
N GLY A 23 -6.51 -1.20 -12.01
CA GLY A 23 -6.63 0.14 -12.58
C GLY A 23 -7.07 1.21 -11.58
N ALA A 24 -6.93 0.95 -10.27
CA ALA A 24 -7.10 2.03 -9.30
C ALA A 24 -6.06 3.14 -9.53
N PRO A 25 -6.42 4.41 -9.32
CA PRO A 25 -5.51 5.52 -9.54
C PRO A 25 -4.32 5.48 -8.58
N VAL A 26 -3.13 5.76 -9.10
CA VAL A 26 -1.87 5.91 -8.35
C VAL A 26 -1.81 7.34 -7.79
N LEU A 27 -1.36 7.47 -6.54
CA LEU A 27 -1.38 8.71 -5.76
C LEU A 27 -0.05 9.47 -5.75
N ILE A 28 0.97 8.92 -6.41
CA ILE A 28 2.30 9.51 -6.58
C ILE A 28 2.67 9.50 -8.07
N ASP A 29 3.64 10.34 -8.42
CA ASP A 29 4.32 10.23 -9.71
C ASP A 29 5.42 9.17 -9.60
N THR A 30 5.42 8.18 -10.49
CA THR A 30 6.31 7.02 -10.44
C THR A 30 6.57 6.46 -11.83
N ASP A 31 7.82 6.06 -12.09
CA ASP A 31 8.23 5.35 -13.30
C ASP A 31 7.99 3.82 -13.19
N GLN A 32 7.50 3.35 -12.04
CA GLN A 32 7.27 1.92 -11.81
C GLN A 32 6.04 1.42 -12.57
N THR A 33 6.22 0.29 -13.24
CA THR A 33 5.12 -0.40 -13.94
C THR A 33 4.59 -1.60 -13.18
N GLU A 34 5.40 -2.20 -12.31
CA GLU A 34 5.00 -3.34 -11.49
C GLU A 34 4.12 -2.89 -10.31
N PRO A 35 2.88 -3.40 -10.16
CA PRO A 35 1.96 -2.93 -9.13
C PRO A 35 2.50 -3.03 -7.70
N ILE A 36 3.37 -4.00 -7.42
CA ILE A 36 3.98 -4.18 -6.10
C ILE A 36 5.02 -3.10 -5.78
N LEU A 37 5.73 -2.59 -6.80
CA LEU A 37 6.70 -1.51 -6.65
C LEU A 37 5.98 -0.17 -6.46
N VAL A 38 4.93 0.08 -7.25
CA VAL A 38 4.04 1.26 -7.07
C VAL A 38 3.47 1.28 -5.65
N ALA A 39 2.93 0.15 -5.17
CA ALA A 39 2.40 0.04 -3.82
C ALA A 39 3.46 0.28 -2.73
N ALA A 40 4.72 -0.12 -2.97
CA ALA A 40 5.82 0.12 -2.05
C ALA A 40 6.19 1.60 -1.98
N GLU A 41 6.28 2.29 -3.12
CA GLU A 41 6.57 3.72 -3.16
C GLU A 41 5.45 4.55 -2.52
N GLU A 42 4.17 4.21 -2.75
CA GLU A 42 3.04 4.86 -2.07
C GLU A 42 3.01 4.60 -0.55
N TYR A 43 3.43 3.41 -0.12
CA TYR A 43 3.57 3.08 1.30
C TYR A 43 4.69 3.92 1.96
N ASP A 44 5.85 4.03 1.30
CA ASP A 44 6.99 4.79 1.80
C ASP A 44 6.72 6.30 1.80
N ALA A 45 5.90 6.79 0.86
CA ALA A 45 5.39 8.16 0.83
C ALA A 45 4.27 8.46 1.84
N ASP A 46 3.74 7.44 2.55
CA ASP A 46 2.65 7.55 3.53
C ASP A 46 1.32 8.11 2.95
N VAL A 47 1.02 7.79 1.68
CA VAL A 47 -0.16 8.32 0.96
C VAL A 47 -1.27 7.29 0.75
N LEU A 48 -1.15 6.08 1.29
CA LEU A 48 -2.11 5.01 1.05
C LEU A 48 -3.54 5.39 1.49
N PRO A 49 -4.58 5.09 0.67
CA PRO A 49 -5.96 5.53 0.92
C PRO A 49 -6.71 4.64 1.92
N PHE A 50 -6.00 3.88 2.76
CA PHE A 50 -6.57 2.99 3.76
C PHE A 50 -5.61 2.77 4.93
N THR A 51 -6.15 2.26 6.04
CA THR A 51 -5.39 1.97 7.26
C THR A 51 -5.71 0.57 7.79
N VAL A 52 -4.91 0.12 8.76
CA VAL A 52 -5.13 -1.16 9.46
C VAL A 52 -6.05 -0.93 10.66
N HIS A 53 -7.20 -1.59 10.67
CA HIS A 53 -8.03 -1.68 11.84
C HIS A 53 -7.63 -2.91 12.67
N ARG A 54 -7.00 -2.67 13.82
CA ARG A 54 -6.80 -3.68 14.87
C ARG A 54 -8.02 -3.53 15.77
N GLY A 55 -9.02 -4.39 15.65
CA GLY A 55 -10.22 -4.28 16.48
C GLY A 55 -9.88 -4.09 17.96
N GLU A 56 -10.74 -3.36 18.69
CA GLU A 56 -10.67 -3.36 20.15
C GLU A 56 -10.86 -4.81 20.63
N ARG A 57 -10.03 -5.25 21.58
CA ARG A 57 -10.23 -6.56 22.24
C ARG A 57 -11.46 -6.52 23.12
#